data_AF-A0A8S0PQ33-F1
#
_entry.id   AF-A0A8S0PQ33-F1
#
_cell.length_a   1.000
_cell.length_b   1.000
_cell.length_c   1.000
_cell.angle_alpha   90.00
_cell.angle_beta   90.00
_cell.angle_gamma   90.00
#
_symmetry.space_group_name_H-M   'P 1'
#
loop_
_entity.id
_entity.type
_entity.pdbx_description
1 polymer ?
#
loop_
_entity_poly.entity_id
_entity_poly.type
_entity_poly.pdbx_seq_one_letter_code
_entity_poly.pdbx_strand_id
1 'polypeptide(L)'
;MVPFSNFLILFSTLFFIASAAYDGAGNSSSIYEVLKLHGLPMGLLPKGVKDFVLDNSGKFEVHLDRACIAKFENELQYDRNVSGILSYGQIDELSGISAQDLFLWFPVKEIRVDIPSSGIIYFDVGVVSKQFSLSSFETPRDCLAVQLPDLQYDTHITQSVPKSSRGKLQYHDFGTVSSS
;
A
#
# COMPACT_ATOMS: atom_id res chain seq x y z
N MET A 1 3.16 68.44 17.04
CA MET A 1 4.30 67.50 17.03
C MET A 1 4.12 66.53 18.19
N VAL A 2 3.50 65.40 17.91
CA VAL A 2 3.39 64.24 18.81
C VAL A 2 4.16 63.12 18.10
N PRO A 3 5.11 62.45 18.79
CA PRO A 3 6.13 61.66 18.12
C PRO A 3 5.56 60.36 17.56
N PHE A 4 5.85 60.10 16.28
CA PHE A 4 5.60 58.88 15.50
C PHE A 4 6.24 57.59 16.07
N SER A 5 6.83 57.65 17.27
CA SER A 5 7.68 56.60 17.84
C SER A 5 6.92 55.51 18.61
N ASN A 6 5.62 55.70 18.89
CA ASN A 6 4.85 54.77 19.74
C ASN A 6 3.95 53.79 18.96
N PHE A 7 3.88 53.88 17.62
CA PHE A 7 3.04 52.96 16.85
C PHE A 7 3.74 51.62 16.52
N LEU A 8 5.07 51.58 16.51
CA LEU A 8 5.84 50.37 16.17
C LEU A 8 6.04 49.40 17.34
N ILE A 9 5.79 49.82 18.59
CA ILE A 9 5.97 48.96 19.77
C ILE A 9 4.75 48.06 20.02
N LEU A 10 3.56 48.45 19.54
CA LEU A 10 2.33 47.66 19.69
C LEU A 10 2.27 46.41 18.77
N PHE A 11 3.00 46.41 17.66
CA PHE A 11 3.00 45.29 16.71
C PHE A 11 3.97 44.16 17.07
N SER A 12 5.00 44.43 17.89
CA SER A 12 6.04 43.45 18.23
C SER A 12 5.64 42.52 19.38
N THR A 13 4.74 42.95 20.28
CA THR A 13 4.28 42.13 21.41
C THR A 13 3.18 41.13 21.06
N LEU A 14 2.63 41.19 19.84
CA LEU A 14 1.61 40.24 19.36
C LEU A 14 2.20 38.98 18.70
N PHE A 15 3.51 38.95 18.41
CA PHE A 15 4.14 37.81 17.74
C PHE A 15 4.81 36.80 18.70
N PHE A 16 4.81 37.06 20.01
CA PHE A 16 5.60 36.30 20.98
C PHE A 16 4.78 35.47 21.99
N ILE A 17 3.48 35.25 21.76
CA ILE A 17 2.65 34.37 22.60
C ILE A 17 1.87 33.36 21.74
N ALA A 18 2.60 32.56 20.97
CA ALA A 18 2.03 31.39 20.31
C ALA A 18 2.95 30.17 20.37
N SER A 19 3.64 29.97 21.50
CA SER A 19 4.06 28.63 21.91
C SER A 19 2.92 28.00 22.71
N ALA A 20 1.81 27.73 22.01
CA ALA A 20 0.92 26.69 22.47
C ALA A 20 1.74 25.40 22.42
N ALA A 21 2.05 24.85 23.59
CA ALA A 21 2.43 23.46 23.69
C ALA A 21 1.32 22.67 23.00
N TYR A 22 1.60 22.17 21.79
CA TYR A 22 0.86 21.06 21.22
C TYR A 22 1.16 19.89 22.15
N ASP A 23 0.33 19.78 23.17
CA ASP A 23 0.16 18.55 23.91
C ASP A 23 -0.26 17.53 22.87
N GLY A 24 0.66 16.62 22.55
CA GLY A 24 0.42 15.43 21.73
C GLY A 24 -0.49 14.47 22.50
N ALA A 25 -1.65 14.96 22.93
CA ALA A 25 -2.76 14.16 23.36
C ALA A 25 -3.36 13.55 22.11
N GLY A 26 -2.99 12.30 21.86
CA GLY A 26 -3.49 11.50 20.74
C GLY A 26 -5.01 11.44 20.75
N ASN A 27 -5.64 12.37 20.04
CA ASN A 27 -6.84 12.01 19.29
C ASN A 27 -6.37 10.92 18.33
N SER A 28 -6.82 9.69 18.56
CA SER A 28 -6.62 8.58 17.63
C SER A 28 -7.39 8.89 16.34
N SER A 29 -6.93 9.88 15.59
CA SER A 29 -7.45 10.20 14.27
C SER A 29 -7.28 8.95 13.44
N SER A 30 -8.36 8.45 12.86
CA SER A 30 -8.24 7.28 12.00
C SER A 30 -7.35 7.61 10.80
N ILE A 31 -6.67 6.62 10.21
CA ILE A 31 -5.89 6.86 8.98
C ILE A 31 -6.72 7.53 7.87
N TYR A 32 -8.03 7.26 7.84
CA TYR A 32 -8.98 7.88 6.91
C TYR A 32 -9.10 9.40 7.10
N GLU A 33 -9.08 9.87 8.34
CA GLU A 33 -9.08 11.29 8.66
C GLU A 33 -7.73 11.93 8.33
N VAL A 34 -6.64 11.24 8.63
CA VAL A 34 -5.28 11.67 8.27
C VAL A 34 -5.17 11.90 6.76
N LEU A 35 -5.62 10.96 5.94
CA LEU A 35 -5.66 11.12 4.48
C LEU A 35 -6.45 12.36 4.06
N LYS A 36 -7.64 12.55 4.64
CA LYS A 36 -8.49 13.70 4.35
C LYS A 36 -7.83 15.03 4.70
N LEU A 37 -7.14 15.10 5.84
CA LEU A 37 -6.39 16.28 6.28
C LEU A 37 -5.23 16.61 5.33
N HIS A 38 -4.66 15.59 4.68
CA HIS A 38 -3.63 15.74 3.65
C HIS A 38 -4.21 15.91 2.25
N GLY A 39 -5.49 16.24 2.10
CA GLY A 39 -6.09 16.52 0.79
C GLY A 39 -6.31 15.27 -0.08
N LEU A 40 -6.22 14.08 0.50
CA LEU A 40 -6.41 12.81 -0.20
C LEU A 40 -7.76 12.18 0.18
N PRO A 41 -8.41 11.45 -0.74
CA PRO A 41 -9.69 10.83 -0.45
C PRO A 41 -9.51 9.64 0.51
N MET A 42 -10.40 9.54 1.49
CA MET A 42 -10.29 8.53 2.56
C MET A 42 -10.40 7.10 2.05
N GLY A 43 -11.09 6.85 0.93
CA GLY A 43 -11.25 5.52 0.34
C GLY A 43 -10.06 5.02 -0.47
N LEU A 44 -8.91 5.70 -0.41
CA LEU A 44 -7.64 5.13 -0.89
C LEU A 44 -7.22 3.86 -0.15
N LEU A 45 -7.63 3.73 1.10
CA LEU A 45 -7.44 2.52 1.89
C LEU A 45 -8.77 1.78 2.03
N PRO A 46 -8.75 0.44 1.96
CA PRO A 46 -9.95 -0.35 2.14
C PRO A 46 -10.38 -0.36 3.61
N LYS A 47 -11.63 -0.76 3.87
CA LYS A 47 -12.10 -1.01 5.24
C LYS A 47 -11.30 -2.14 5.89
N GLY A 48 -11.22 -2.11 7.22
CA GLY A 48 -10.60 -3.18 8.01
C GLY A 48 -9.13 -2.95 8.34
N VAL A 49 -8.64 -1.72 8.25
CA VAL A 49 -7.40 -1.30 8.89
C VAL A 49 -7.48 -1.58 10.40
N LYS A 50 -6.55 -2.39 10.91
CA LYS A 50 -6.47 -2.75 12.33
C LYS A 50 -5.78 -1.67 13.14
N ASP A 51 -4.64 -1.22 12.63
CA ASP A 51 -3.79 -0.25 13.26
C ASP A 51 -2.94 0.45 12.19
N PHE A 52 -2.39 1.59 12.57
CA PHE A 52 -1.49 2.37 11.73
C PHE A 52 -0.49 3.12 12.60
N VAL A 53 0.66 3.43 11.99
CA VAL A 53 1.69 4.31 12.54
C VAL A 53 1.89 5.45 11.57
N LEU A 54 2.05 6.66 12.08
CA LEU A 54 2.44 7.85 11.32
C LEU A 54 3.50 8.59 12.14
N ASP A 55 4.62 8.91 11.51
CA ASP A 55 5.67 9.71 12.14
C ASP A 55 5.62 11.19 11.70
N ASN A 56 6.45 12.01 12.34
CA ASN A 56 6.53 13.45 12.05
C ASN A 56 7.12 13.76 10.66
N SER A 57 7.74 12.79 9.99
CA SER A 57 8.26 12.94 8.62
C SER A 57 7.18 12.69 7.56
N GLY A 58 5.98 12.25 7.97
CA GLY A 58 4.89 11.87 7.08
C GLY A 58 4.94 10.39 6.69
N LYS A 59 5.95 9.63 7.11
CA LYS A 59 6.02 8.21 6.83
C LYS A 59 4.94 7.48 7.61
N PHE A 60 4.14 6.69 6.92
CA PHE A 60 3.09 5.88 7.51
C PHE A 60 3.27 4.39 7.20
N GLU A 61 2.74 3.57 8.08
CA GLU A 61 2.54 2.14 7.87
C GLU A 61 1.15 1.75 8.39
N VAL A 62 0.40 1.02 7.58
CA VAL A 62 -0.97 0.57 7.84
C VAL A 62 -0.99 -0.94 7.81
N HIS A 63 -1.63 -1.54 8.81
CA HIS A 63 -1.76 -2.97 8.94
C HIS A 63 -3.20 -3.42 8.70
N LEU A 64 -3.37 -4.21 7.65
CA LEU A 64 -4.60 -4.93 7.35
C LEU A 64 -4.59 -6.31 8.03
N ASP A 65 -5.76 -6.93 8.18
CA ASP A 65 -5.87 -8.29 8.69
C ASP A 65 -5.13 -9.30 7.80
N ARG A 66 -5.26 -9.13 6.48
CA ARG A 66 -4.75 -10.02 5.44
C ARG A 66 -4.62 -9.28 4.11
N ALA A 67 -3.80 -9.81 3.22
CA ALA A 67 -3.76 -9.35 1.83
C ALA A 67 -5.12 -9.60 1.14
N CYS A 68 -5.56 -8.64 0.34
CA CYS A 68 -6.91 -8.61 -0.19
C CYS A 68 -7.00 -7.80 -1.49
N ILE A 69 -8.09 -7.99 -2.22
CA ILE A 69 -8.41 -7.23 -3.43
C ILE A 69 -9.67 -6.41 -3.15
N ALA A 70 -9.60 -5.12 -3.47
CA ALA A 70 -10.76 -4.24 -3.49
C ALA A 70 -11.12 -3.91 -4.93
N LYS A 71 -12.43 -3.90 -5.21
CA LYS A 71 -12.95 -3.60 -6.54
C LYS A 71 -13.28 -2.12 -6.67
N PHE A 72 -12.62 -1.45 -7.59
CA PHE A 72 -12.93 -0.10 -8.06
C PHE A 72 -13.28 -0.17 -9.55
N GLU A 73 -12.97 0.87 -10.33
CA GLU A 73 -12.99 0.79 -11.80
C GLU A 73 -12.03 -0.29 -12.32
N ASN A 74 -10.87 -0.41 -11.70
CA ASN A 74 -9.98 -1.56 -11.81
C ASN A 74 -9.81 -2.23 -10.44
N GLU A 75 -9.29 -3.46 -10.43
CA GLU A 75 -8.95 -4.15 -9.19
C GLU A 75 -7.66 -3.57 -8.60
N LEU A 76 -7.69 -3.32 -7.29
CA LEU A 76 -6.51 -2.94 -6.50
C LEU A 76 -6.23 -4.05 -5.49
N GLN A 77 -5.02 -4.57 -5.52
CA GLN A 77 -4.51 -5.54 -4.56
C GLN A 77 -3.76 -4.79 -3.46
N TYR A 78 -4.11 -5.10 -2.22
CA TYR A 78 -3.47 -4.60 -1.01
C TYR A 78 -2.76 -5.75 -0.32
N ASP A 79 -1.51 -5.52 0.03
CA ASP A 79 -0.76 -6.39 0.92
C ASP A 79 -1.21 -6.18 2.37
N ARG A 80 -0.77 -7.08 3.25
CA ARG A 80 -1.08 -6.95 4.68
C ARG A 80 -0.52 -5.66 5.28
N ASN A 81 0.65 -5.24 4.82
CA ASN A 81 1.30 -4.01 5.27
C ASN A 81 1.38 -3.06 4.08
N VAL A 82 0.83 -1.86 4.25
CA VAL A 82 0.89 -0.78 3.28
C VAL A 82 1.66 0.37 3.89
N SER A 83 2.64 0.91 3.18
CA SER A 83 3.48 2.01 3.69
C SER A 83 3.77 3.02 2.60
N GLY A 84 4.11 4.24 3.01
CA GLY A 84 4.48 5.33 2.12
C GLY A 84 4.82 6.59 2.90
N ILE A 85 5.11 7.67 2.17
CA ILE A 85 5.37 9.00 2.70
C ILE A 85 4.22 9.91 2.30
N LEU A 86 3.47 10.37 3.29
CA LEU A 86 2.30 11.21 3.10
C LEU A 86 2.71 12.68 3.03
N SER A 87 2.28 13.37 1.99
CA SER A 87 2.36 14.82 1.85
C SER A 87 1.02 15.38 1.36
N TYR A 88 0.88 16.70 1.28
CA TYR A 88 -0.39 17.29 0.90
C TYR A 88 -0.71 17.00 -0.57
N GLY A 89 -1.78 16.22 -0.80
CA GLY A 89 -2.26 15.79 -2.11
C GLY A 89 -1.50 14.60 -2.70
N GLN A 90 -0.59 13.97 -1.97
CA GLN A 90 0.31 12.96 -2.52
C GLN A 90 0.78 11.92 -1.50
N ILE A 91 0.98 10.69 -1.97
CA ILE A 91 1.64 9.60 -1.26
C ILE A 91 2.82 9.14 -2.11
N ASP A 92 4.03 9.32 -1.61
CA ASP A 92 5.28 8.90 -2.24
C ASP A 92 5.80 7.58 -1.64
N GLU A 93 6.76 6.96 -2.34
CA GLU A 93 7.44 5.73 -1.90
C GLU A 93 6.46 4.63 -1.47
N LEU A 94 5.32 4.55 -2.15
CA LEU A 94 4.23 3.66 -1.81
C LEU A 94 4.64 2.19 -2.02
N SER A 95 4.31 1.37 -1.04
CA SER A 95 4.51 -0.07 -1.07
C SER A 95 3.30 -0.79 -0.49
N GLY A 96 3.03 -1.99 -1.01
CA GLY A 96 1.91 -2.83 -0.58
C GLY A 96 0.61 -2.58 -1.34
N ILE A 97 0.61 -1.79 -2.41
CA ILE A 97 -0.54 -1.61 -3.31
C ILE A 97 -0.12 -1.95 -4.74
N SER A 98 -0.92 -2.76 -5.42
CA SER A 98 -0.78 -3.06 -6.84
C SER A 98 -2.08 -2.83 -7.60
N ALA A 99 -1.99 -2.20 -8.76
CA ALA A 99 -3.12 -1.97 -9.64
C ALA A 99 -3.13 -2.99 -10.78
N GLN A 100 -4.31 -3.53 -11.10
CA GLN A 100 -4.45 -4.46 -12.22
C GLN A 100 -4.53 -3.71 -13.56
N ASP A 101 -3.80 -4.18 -14.57
CA ASP A 101 -3.93 -3.78 -15.96
C ASP A 101 -3.79 -4.97 -16.91
N LEU A 102 -4.74 -5.17 -17.82
CA LEU A 102 -4.74 -6.29 -18.78
C LEU A 102 -4.30 -7.63 -18.15
N PHE A 103 -4.87 -7.95 -16.98
CA PHE A 103 -4.60 -9.16 -16.17
C PHE A 103 -3.25 -9.21 -15.43
N LEU A 104 -2.40 -8.20 -15.56
CA LEU A 104 -1.13 -8.08 -14.84
C LEU A 104 -1.26 -7.13 -13.65
N TRP A 105 -0.52 -7.41 -12.57
CA TRP A 105 -0.46 -6.56 -11.38
C TRP A 105 0.78 -5.68 -11.44
N PHE A 106 0.57 -4.37 -11.34
CA PHE A 106 1.66 -3.40 -11.34
C PHE A 106 1.75 -2.71 -9.99
N PRO A 107 2.93 -2.67 -9.35
CA PRO A 107 3.09 -2.01 -8.07
C PRO A 107 2.89 -0.50 -8.23
N VAL A 108 2.09 0.09 -7.35
CA VAL A 108 1.87 1.53 -7.30
C VAL A 108 2.96 2.16 -6.44
N LYS A 109 3.69 3.13 -7.01
CA LYS A 109 4.81 3.82 -6.38
C LYS A 109 4.45 5.18 -5.81
N GLU A 110 3.46 5.82 -6.41
CA GLU A 110 2.97 7.13 -6.01
C GLU A 110 1.47 7.23 -6.27
N ILE A 111 0.77 7.94 -5.41
CA ILE A 111 -0.62 8.37 -5.64
C ILE A 111 -0.69 9.88 -5.46
N ARG A 112 -1.24 10.61 -6.43
CA ARG A 112 -1.38 12.08 -6.34
C ARG A 112 -2.70 12.60 -6.91
N VAL A 113 -3.14 13.73 -6.37
CA VAL A 113 -4.28 14.52 -6.89
C VAL A 113 -3.78 15.89 -7.36
N ASP A 114 -4.42 16.43 -8.39
CA ASP A 114 -4.11 17.80 -8.83
C ASP A 114 -4.63 18.83 -7.80
N ILE A 115 -3.95 19.97 -7.68
CA ILE A 115 -4.36 21.09 -6.80
C ILE A 115 -4.34 22.38 -7.63
N PRO A 116 -5.50 23.03 -7.89
CA PRO A 116 -6.85 22.63 -7.50
C PRO A 116 -7.30 21.32 -8.18
N SER A 117 -8.21 20.59 -7.52
CA SER A 117 -8.65 19.28 -7.99
C SER A 117 -9.25 19.32 -9.39
N SER A 118 -8.72 18.48 -10.28
CA SER A 118 -9.27 18.21 -11.62
C SER A 118 -10.39 17.17 -11.60
N GLY A 119 -10.66 16.55 -10.44
CA GLY A 119 -11.54 15.38 -10.32
C GLY A 119 -10.87 14.06 -10.71
N ILE A 120 -9.56 14.07 -11.01
CA ILE A 120 -8.77 12.88 -11.37
C ILE A 120 -7.75 12.60 -10.26
N ILE A 121 -7.48 11.32 -10.03
CA ILE A 121 -6.40 10.84 -9.18
C ILE A 121 -5.47 9.94 -9.99
N TYR A 122 -4.16 10.15 -9.83
CA TYR A 122 -3.12 9.47 -10.59
C TYR A 122 -2.41 8.44 -9.73
N PHE A 123 -2.22 7.25 -10.27
CA PHE A 123 -1.50 6.15 -9.63
C PHE A 123 -0.29 5.84 -10.50
N ASP A 124 0.91 6.21 -10.04
CA ASP A 124 2.15 5.93 -10.74
C ASP A 124 2.52 4.45 -10.59
N VAL A 125 2.68 3.75 -11.72
CA VAL A 125 3.08 2.33 -11.77
C VAL A 125 4.46 2.15 -12.42
N GLY A 126 5.30 3.18 -12.38
CA GLY A 126 6.67 3.23 -12.86
C GLY A 126 6.84 4.07 -14.13
N VAL A 127 6.50 3.51 -15.29
CA VAL A 127 6.73 4.18 -16.60
C VAL A 127 5.56 5.09 -16.98
N VAL A 128 4.37 4.78 -16.48
CA VAL A 128 3.12 5.48 -16.77
C VAL A 128 2.30 5.62 -15.51
N SER A 129 1.41 6.63 -15.47
CA SER A 129 0.42 6.77 -14.41
C SER A 129 -0.95 6.34 -14.91
N LYS A 130 -1.64 5.53 -14.11
CA LYS A 130 -3.06 5.23 -14.29
C LYS A 130 -3.89 6.41 -13.79
N GLN A 131 -4.99 6.68 -14.48
CA GLN A 131 -5.93 7.74 -14.13
C GLN A 131 -7.24 7.11 -13.68
N PHE A 132 -7.76 7.59 -12.57
CA PHE A 132 -9.05 7.18 -12.04
C PHE A 132 -9.89 8.41 -11.68
N SER A 133 -11.20 8.23 -11.61
CA SER A 133 -12.06 9.25 -11.02
C SER A 133 -11.77 9.40 -9.53
N LEU A 134 -11.56 10.63 -9.06
CA LEU A 134 -11.36 10.91 -7.63
C LEU A 134 -12.57 10.43 -6.81
N SER A 135 -13.79 10.54 -7.35
CA SER A 135 -15.02 10.10 -6.70
C SER A 135 -15.07 8.59 -6.42
N SER A 136 -14.34 7.78 -7.18
CA SER A 136 -14.27 6.33 -6.98
C SER A 136 -13.64 5.96 -5.63
N PHE A 137 -12.87 6.88 -5.03
CA PHE A 137 -12.17 6.73 -3.75
C PHE A 137 -12.78 7.55 -2.61
N GLU A 138 -13.95 8.17 -2.76
CA GLU A 138 -14.57 8.95 -1.67
C GLU A 138 -14.91 8.09 -0.45
N THR A 139 -15.33 6.84 -0.67
CA THR A 139 -15.74 5.91 0.39
C THR A 139 -14.85 4.67 0.39
N PRO A 140 -14.30 4.25 1.55
CA PRO A 140 -13.55 3.01 1.68
C PRO A 140 -14.36 1.80 1.20
N ARG A 141 -13.75 0.99 0.34
CA ARG A 141 -14.35 -0.25 -0.19
C ARG A 141 -14.09 -1.43 0.73
N ASP A 142 -14.93 -2.45 0.63
CA ASP A 142 -14.69 -3.72 1.31
C ASP A 142 -13.52 -4.45 0.63
N CYS A 143 -12.65 -5.07 1.44
CA CYS A 143 -11.50 -5.82 0.95
C CYS A 143 -11.80 -7.32 1.00
N LEU A 144 -11.83 -7.97 -0.16
CA LEU A 144 -12.06 -9.41 -0.26
C LEU A 144 -10.71 -10.12 -0.23
N ALA A 145 -10.54 -11.06 0.67
CA ALA A 145 -9.28 -11.79 0.79
C ALA A 145 -8.87 -12.44 -0.52
N VAL A 146 -7.58 -12.35 -0.83
CA VAL A 146 -7.02 -13.14 -1.92
C VAL A 146 -7.13 -14.60 -1.52
N GLN A 147 -7.96 -15.36 -2.21
CA GLN A 147 -7.93 -16.81 -2.16
C GLN A 147 -6.68 -17.25 -2.92
N LEU A 148 -5.59 -17.52 -2.19
CA LEU A 148 -4.53 -18.33 -2.78
C LEU A 148 -5.17 -19.68 -3.14
N PRO A 149 -5.10 -20.14 -4.40
CA PRO A 149 -5.33 -21.54 -4.68
C PRO A 149 -4.34 -22.29 -3.78
N ASP A 150 -4.86 -23.11 -2.87
CA ASP A 150 -4.04 -23.97 -2.03
C ASP A 150 -3.03 -24.67 -2.93
N LEU A 151 -1.74 -24.37 -2.76
CA LEU A 151 -0.75 -25.41 -3.00
C LEU A 151 -1.07 -26.48 -1.97
N GLN A 152 -1.89 -27.44 -2.38
CA GLN A 152 -2.24 -28.63 -1.63
C GLN A 152 -0.96 -29.22 -1.05
N TYR A 153 -0.73 -28.96 0.24
CA TYR A 153 0.09 -29.85 1.03
C TYR A 153 -0.80 -31.05 1.34
N ASP A 154 -0.88 -31.98 0.38
CA ASP A 154 -1.47 -33.29 0.53
C ASP A 154 -0.70 -34.07 1.60
N THR A 155 -1.01 -33.84 2.87
CA THR A 155 -0.72 -34.77 3.96
C THR A 155 -2.01 -35.38 4.44
N HIS A 156 -2.64 -36.22 3.60
CA HIS A 156 -3.51 -37.26 4.16
C HIS A 156 -3.79 -38.48 3.27
N ILE A 157 -2.96 -38.84 2.28
CA ILE A 157 -2.98 -40.22 1.74
C ILE A 157 -1.55 -40.65 1.36
N THR A 158 -0.88 -41.41 2.25
CA THR A 158 -0.10 -42.62 1.88
C THR A 158 0.20 -43.39 3.17
N GLN A 159 -0.78 -44.12 3.68
CA GLN A 159 -0.50 -45.37 4.39
C GLN A 159 -0.78 -46.50 3.40
N SER A 160 0.24 -46.93 2.67
CA SER A 160 0.46 -48.27 2.13
C SER A 160 1.44 -48.22 0.95
N VAL A 161 2.73 -48.24 1.25
CA VAL A 161 3.73 -48.73 0.28
C VAL A 161 4.04 -50.17 0.67
N PRO A 162 3.65 -51.19 -0.13
CA PRO A 162 4.16 -52.54 0.03
C PRO A 162 5.64 -52.57 -0.36
N LYS A 163 6.47 -53.21 0.45
CA LYS A 163 7.89 -53.48 0.17
C LYS A 163 8.02 -54.23 -1.17
N SER A 164 8.52 -53.57 -2.21
CA SER A 164 8.92 -54.22 -3.45
C SER A 164 10.40 -54.59 -3.41
N SER A 165 10.67 -55.87 -3.63
CA SER A 165 11.97 -56.53 -3.61
C SER A 165 12.88 -56.08 -4.76
N ARG A 166 14.15 -55.87 -4.42
CA ARG A 166 15.25 -55.46 -5.30
C ARG A 166 15.57 -56.55 -6.34
N GLY A 167 15.05 -56.39 -7.56
CA GLY A 167 15.41 -57.20 -8.74
C GLY A 167 16.72 -56.70 -9.38
N LYS A 168 17.69 -57.61 -9.52
CA LYS A 168 19.04 -57.40 -10.06
C LYS A 168 18.96 -57.40 -11.59
N LEU A 169 19.24 -56.28 -12.24
CA LEU A 169 19.41 -56.21 -13.70
C LEU A 169 20.83 -56.66 -14.06
N GLN A 170 20.93 -57.84 -14.69
CA GLN A 170 22.09 -58.25 -15.48
C GLN A 170 21.97 -57.60 -16.87
N TYR A 171 23.02 -56.94 -17.34
CA TYR A 171 23.17 -56.50 -18.71
C TYR A 171 24.03 -57.52 -19.49
N HIS A 172 23.42 -58.08 -20.53
CA HIS A 172 23.99 -58.72 -21.73
C HIS A 172 23.32 -57.96 -22.90
N ASP A 173 23.91 -57.64 -24.04
CA ASP A 173 25.23 -57.88 -24.61
C ASP A 173 25.34 -57.05 -25.92
N PHE A 174 26.56 -57.00 -26.45
CA PHE A 174 26.96 -56.95 -27.87
C PHE A 174 26.64 -55.74 -28.77
N GLY A 175 27.71 -55.17 -29.35
CA GLY A 175 27.63 -54.56 -30.68
C GLY A 175 28.69 -53.53 -31.07
N THR A 176 29.96 -53.93 -31.14
CA THR A 176 31.07 -53.46 -32.03
C THR A 176 30.85 -52.28 -32.98
N VAL A 177 31.83 -51.34 -33.03
CA VAL A 177 32.58 -50.95 -34.27
C VAL A 177 34.02 -50.49 -33.91
N SER A 178 34.97 -51.00 -34.69
CA SER A 178 36.44 -50.81 -34.74
C SER A 178 36.93 -49.38 -35.05
N SER A 179 38.13 -49.00 -34.57
CA SER A 179 39.33 -48.75 -35.42
C SER A 179 40.39 -47.87 -34.76
N SER A 180 41.60 -48.44 -34.56
CA SER A 180 42.96 -47.91 -34.83
C SER A 180 43.98 -48.47 -33.83
#